data_AF-A0A7S3T0Y8-F1
#
_entry.id   AF-A0A7S3T0Y8-F1
#
_cell.length_a   1.000
_cell.length_b   1.000
_cell.length_c   1.000
_cell.angle_alpha   90.00
_cell.angle_beta   90.00
_cell.angle_gamma   90.00
#
_symmetry.space_group_name_H-M   'P 1'
#
loop_
_entity.id
_entity.type
_entity.pdbx_description
1 polymer ?
#
loop_
_entity_poly.entity_id
_entity_poly.type
_entity_poly.pdbx_seq_one_letter_code
_entity_poly.pdbx_strand_id
1 'polypeptide(L)'
;NTVSLFRNGVRAAPPQALPEALHGKALFPAVAYRNASLQVHFGPAPMRPLPFTCRTLQDAAKADCEVRKEAPKKGKCEVLLPIGLPDEATFDWLHQFLAKNRNYVELSDRALLDWAQKSGLNRQGGYRPRGSVDKPEMGFGLPLMDERSIQEVL
;
A
#
# COMPACT_ATOMS: atom_id res chain seq x y z
N ASN A 1 -10.21 13.58 24.42
CA ASN A 1 -10.35 13.27 22.98
C ASN A 1 -10.79 11.83 22.82
N THR A 2 -11.87 11.56 22.08
CA THR A 2 -12.40 10.22 21.87
C THR A 2 -12.67 9.95 20.39
N VAL A 3 -12.70 8.68 19.99
CA VAL A 3 -13.06 8.22 18.65
C VAL A 3 -14.34 7.39 18.74
N SER A 4 -15.28 7.62 17.83
CA SER A 4 -16.53 6.87 17.74
C SER A 4 -16.68 6.24 16.37
N LEU A 5 -17.06 4.96 16.32
CA LEU A 5 -17.32 4.23 15.09
C LEU A 5 -18.83 4.09 14.86
N PHE A 6 -19.26 4.34 13.62
CA PHE A 6 -20.64 4.17 13.19
C PHE A 6 -20.67 3.20 12.00
N ARG A 7 -21.57 2.21 12.06
CA ARG A 7 -21.83 1.26 10.97
C ARG A 7 -23.26 1.44 10.50
N ASN A 8 -23.44 1.76 9.22
CA ASN A 8 -24.76 2.01 8.61
C ASN A 8 -25.59 3.08 9.34
N GLY A 9 -24.94 4.14 9.84
CA GLY A 9 -25.58 5.25 10.57
C GLY A 9 -25.82 4.98 12.06
N VAL A 10 -25.59 3.75 12.54
CA VAL A 10 -25.78 3.36 13.95
C VAL A 10 -24.43 3.27 14.65
N ARG A 11 -24.36 3.75 15.89
CA ARG A 11 -23.14 3.66 16.71
C ARG A 11 -22.78 2.19 16.92
N ALA A 12 -21.56 1.81 16.55
CA ALA A 12 -21.08 0.43 16.64
C ALA A 12 -20.51 0.08 18.03
N ALA A 13 -19.95 1.07 18.73
CA ALA A 13 -19.36 0.90 20.06
C ALA A 13 -19.42 2.20 20.89
N PRO A 14 -19.29 2.10 22.23
CA PRO A 14 -19.07 3.28 23.08
C PRO A 14 -17.83 4.06 22.63
N PRO A 15 -17.81 5.40 22.82
CA PRO A 15 -16.64 6.22 22.49
C PRO A 15 -15.37 5.68 23.14
N GLN A 16 -14.33 5.48 22.32
CA GLN A 16 -13.02 5.01 22.79
C GLN A 16 -12.13 6.21 23.06
N ALA A 17 -11.39 6.21 24.17
CA ALA A 17 -10.40 7.23 24.44
C ALA A 17 -9.29 7.18 23.38
N LEU A 18 -8.89 8.34 22.88
CA LEU A 18 -7.73 8.43 22.00
C LEU A 18 -6.47 8.09 22.83
N PRO A 19 -5.58 7.21 22.35
CA PRO A 19 -4.32 6.94 23.04
C PRO A 19 -3.52 8.22 23.27
N GLU A 20 -2.89 8.35 24.45
CA GLU A 20 -2.14 9.56 24.83
C GLU A 20 -1.04 9.92 23.82
N ALA A 21 -0.40 8.92 23.22
CA ALA A 21 0.63 9.09 22.20
C ALA A 21 0.14 9.82 20.93
N LEU A 22 -1.17 9.96 20.73
CA LEU A 22 -1.80 10.62 19.59
C LEU A 22 -2.37 12.00 19.95
N HIS A 23 -2.28 12.44 21.21
CA HIS A 23 -2.70 13.77 21.60
C HIS A 23 -1.82 14.84 20.92
N GLY A 24 -2.46 15.86 20.35
CA GLY A 24 -1.78 16.97 19.66
C GLY A 24 -1.17 16.61 18.30
N LYS A 25 -1.36 15.37 17.81
CA LYS A 25 -0.89 14.94 16.48
C LYS A 25 -2.03 14.97 15.47
N ALA A 26 -1.70 15.29 14.21
CA ALA A 26 -2.63 15.13 13.10
C ALA A 26 -3.03 13.65 12.95
N LEU A 27 -4.33 13.39 12.82
CA LEU A 27 -4.88 12.06 12.58
C LEU A 27 -5.18 11.88 11.10
N PHE A 28 -4.97 10.67 10.58
CA PHE A 28 -5.20 10.35 9.18
C PHE A 28 -6.15 9.15 9.06
N PRO A 29 -7.09 9.17 8.10
CA PRO A 29 -7.88 7.99 7.80
C PRO A 29 -6.98 6.92 7.18
N ALA A 30 -6.76 5.83 7.91
CA ALA A 30 -6.00 4.68 7.45
C ALA A 30 -6.93 3.47 7.31
N VAL A 31 -6.89 2.81 6.16
CA VAL A 31 -7.65 1.58 5.90
C VAL A 31 -6.69 0.50 5.41
N ALA A 32 -6.53 -0.55 6.21
CA ALA A 32 -5.87 -1.77 5.78
C ALA A 32 -6.92 -2.74 5.23
N TYR A 33 -6.70 -3.27 4.03
CA TYR A 33 -7.59 -4.23 3.38
C TYR A 33 -6.76 -5.32 2.69
N ARG A 34 -7.34 -6.50 2.52
CA ARG A 34 -6.71 -7.67 1.87
C ARG A 34 -7.74 -8.31 0.95
N ASN A 35 -7.37 -8.59 -0.30
CA ASN A 35 -8.24 -9.19 -1.31
C ASN A 35 -9.62 -8.53 -1.43
N ALA A 36 -9.67 -7.19 -1.44
CA ALA A 36 -10.90 -6.42 -1.53
C ALA A 36 -10.68 -5.15 -2.36
N SER A 37 -11.74 -4.66 -3.00
CA SER A 37 -11.77 -3.31 -3.58
C SER A 37 -12.38 -2.34 -2.58
N LEU A 38 -11.70 -1.23 -2.33
CA LEU A 38 -12.13 -0.21 -1.40
C LEU A 38 -12.55 1.05 -2.15
N GLN A 39 -13.78 1.51 -1.92
CA GLN A 39 -14.23 2.84 -2.30
C GLN A 39 -14.36 3.69 -1.04
N VAL A 40 -13.67 4.83 -1.00
CA VAL A 40 -13.68 5.73 0.16
C VAL A 40 -14.46 7.00 -0.20
N HIS A 41 -15.36 7.40 0.70
CA HIS A 41 -16.18 8.59 0.53
C HIS A 41 -15.83 9.62 1.60
N PHE A 42 -15.19 10.73 1.20
CA PHE A 42 -14.75 11.77 2.12
C PHE A 42 -15.75 12.92 2.31
N GLY A 43 -16.84 12.97 1.55
CA GLY A 43 -17.86 14.00 1.62
C GLY A 43 -18.51 14.28 0.27
N PRO A 44 -19.31 15.36 0.13
CA PRO A 44 -19.51 16.41 1.13
C PRO A 44 -20.48 16.01 2.26
N ALA A 45 -21.48 15.17 1.99
CA ALA A 45 -22.42 14.67 2.99
C ALA A 45 -22.10 13.21 3.38
N PRO A 46 -22.42 12.75 4.60
CA PRO A 46 -22.28 11.33 4.90
C PRO A 46 -23.26 10.51 4.03
N MET A 47 -22.82 9.34 3.55
CA MET A 47 -23.64 8.43 2.73
C MET A 47 -24.91 7.93 3.45
N ARG A 48 -24.93 8.03 4.78
CA ARG A 48 -26.06 7.68 5.64
C ARG A 48 -26.21 8.78 6.69
N PRO A 49 -27.43 9.25 6.99
CA PRO A 49 -27.64 10.23 8.04
C PRO A 49 -27.13 9.71 9.39
N LEU A 50 -26.38 10.54 10.09
CA LEU A 50 -25.90 10.28 11.44
C LEU A 50 -26.83 10.97 12.45
N PRO A 51 -26.91 10.50 13.71
CA PRO A 51 -27.78 11.10 14.74
C PRO A 51 -27.27 12.46 15.26
N PHE A 52 -26.28 13.05 14.59
CA PHE A 52 -25.66 14.33 14.92
C PHE A 52 -25.10 14.97 13.65
N THR A 53 -24.84 16.26 13.73
CA THR A 53 -24.19 17.02 12.66
C THR A 53 -22.67 16.97 12.84
N CYS A 54 -21.95 16.55 11.80
CA CYS A 54 -20.49 16.61 11.76
C CYS A 54 -20.00 17.07 10.40
N ARG A 55 -18.82 17.71 10.38
CA ARG A 55 -18.12 18.04 9.14
C ARG A 55 -17.45 16.79 8.59
N THR A 56 -17.56 16.58 7.28
CA THR A 56 -16.85 15.50 6.58
C THR A 56 -15.42 15.95 6.26
N LEU A 57 -14.53 15.01 5.94
CA LEU A 57 -13.12 15.30 5.69
C LEU A 57 -12.92 16.20 4.46
N GLN A 58 -13.80 16.09 3.47
CA GLN A 58 -13.77 16.94 2.27
C GLN A 58 -13.93 18.44 2.60
N ASP A 59 -14.69 18.75 3.64
CA ASP A 59 -14.94 20.12 4.12
C ASP A 59 -13.97 20.55 5.23
N ALA A 60 -12.86 19.82 5.42
CA ALA A 60 -11.85 20.17 6.40
C ALA A 60 -11.17 21.50 6.03
N ALA A 61 -11.08 22.43 6.97
CA ALA A 61 -10.47 23.72 6.72
C ALA A 61 -8.96 23.57 6.49
N LYS A 62 -8.39 24.38 5.59
CA LYS A 62 -6.95 24.36 5.32
C LYS A 62 -6.10 24.62 6.58
N ALA A 63 -6.61 25.39 7.54
CA ALA A 63 -5.94 25.67 8.80
C ALA A 63 -5.82 24.43 9.70
N ASP A 64 -6.72 23.46 9.55
CA ASP A 64 -6.77 22.23 10.35
C ASP A 64 -6.12 21.03 9.63
N CYS A 65 -5.61 21.26 8.42
CA CYS A 65 -5.02 20.23 7.55
C CYS A 65 -3.51 20.46 7.38
N GLU A 66 -2.70 19.47 7.76
CA GLU A 66 -1.27 19.46 7.47
C GLU A 66 -1.02 18.63 6.19
N VAL A 67 -0.66 19.30 5.08
CA VAL A 67 -0.16 18.59 3.89
C VAL A 67 1.31 18.26 4.14
N ARG A 68 1.58 17.06 4.64
CA ARG A 68 2.93 16.50 4.65
C ARG A 68 3.31 16.12 3.22
N LYS A 69 3.97 17.04 2.53
CA LYS A 69 4.86 16.65 1.44
C LYS A 69 6.01 15.93 2.11
N GLU A 70 6.01 14.60 2.09
CA GLU A 70 7.28 13.88 2.15
C GLU A 70 8.07 14.33 0.93
N ALA A 71 8.82 15.42 1.08
CA ALA A 71 9.82 15.76 0.09
C ALA A 71 10.74 14.53 0.03
N PRO A 72 11.06 13.99 -1.16
CA PRO A 72 12.25 13.16 -1.25
C PRO A 72 13.35 13.97 -0.57
N LYS A 73 14.01 13.38 0.45
CA LYS A 73 15.10 14.05 1.18
C LYS A 73 15.95 14.75 0.13
N LYS A 74 15.96 16.09 0.12
CA LYS A 74 16.57 16.93 -0.92
C LYS A 74 17.85 16.26 -1.45
N GLY A 75 17.77 15.66 -2.63
CA GLY A 75 18.80 14.76 -3.13
C GLY A 75 18.31 14.04 -4.39
N LYS A 76 19.24 13.77 -5.30
CA LYS A 76 18.96 12.96 -6.49
C LYS A 76 18.47 11.58 -6.01
N CYS A 77 17.34 11.12 -6.52
CA CYS A 77 16.95 9.73 -6.34
C CYS A 77 18.02 8.88 -7.04
N GLU A 78 18.66 7.99 -6.30
CA GLU A 78 19.64 7.08 -6.85
C GLU A 78 18.92 5.82 -7.34
N VAL A 79 19.05 5.54 -8.63
CA VAL A 79 18.55 4.31 -9.24
C VAL A 79 19.75 3.44 -9.56
N LEU A 80 19.81 2.26 -8.94
CA LEU A 80 20.82 1.26 -9.21
C LEU A 80 20.21 0.19 -10.11
N LEU A 81 20.77 0.01 -11.31
CA LEU A 81 20.32 -0.99 -12.27
C LEU A 81 21.38 -2.10 -12.36
N PRO A 82 21.24 -3.19 -11.61
CA PRO A 82 22.21 -4.27 -11.64
C PRO A 82 22.10 -5.03 -12.96
N ILE A 83 23.21 -5.14 -13.69
CA ILE A 83 23.32 -5.97 -14.88
C ILE A 83 24.10 -7.22 -14.49
N GLY A 84 23.43 -8.35 -14.44
CA GLY A 84 24.03 -9.64 -14.16
C GLY A 84 23.78 -10.62 -15.30
N LEU A 85 24.62 -11.66 -15.37
CA LEU A 85 24.39 -12.77 -16.28
C LEU A 85 23.24 -13.64 -15.71
N PRO A 86 22.39 -14.22 -16.57
CA PRO A 86 21.35 -15.15 -16.13
C PRO A 86 21.96 -16.31 -15.35
N ASP A 87 21.30 -16.71 -14.26
CA ASP A 87 21.71 -17.81 -13.36
C ASP A 87 23.09 -17.66 -12.68
N GLU A 88 23.78 -16.52 -12.82
CA GLU A 88 25.09 -16.23 -12.19
C GLU A 88 24.93 -15.46 -10.86
N ALA A 89 23.99 -15.90 -10.02
CA ALA A 89 23.79 -15.41 -8.65
C ALA A 89 23.47 -13.89 -8.51
N THR A 90 22.93 -13.26 -9.55
CA THR A 90 22.51 -11.83 -9.53
C THR A 90 21.58 -11.51 -8.35
N PHE A 91 20.64 -12.41 -8.06
CA PHE A 91 19.70 -12.25 -6.95
C PHE A 91 20.32 -12.44 -5.56
N ASP A 92 21.34 -13.30 -5.44
CA ASP A 92 22.07 -13.47 -4.18
C ASP A 92 22.87 -12.21 -3.84
N TRP A 93 23.51 -11.61 -4.85
CA TRP A 93 24.13 -10.31 -4.70
C TRP A 93 23.12 -9.24 -4.29
N LEU A 94 21.94 -9.21 -4.94
CA LEU A 94 20.89 -8.24 -4.63
C LEU A 94 20.39 -8.37 -3.19
N HIS A 95 20.22 -9.60 -2.68
CA HIS A 95 19.88 -9.83 -1.27
C HIS A 95 20.95 -9.29 -0.31
N GLN A 96 22.23 -9.55 -0.60
CA GLN A 96 23.33 -9.03 0.21
C GLN A 96 23.41 -7.50 0.16
N PHE A 97 23.17 -6.90 -1.01
CA PHE A 97 23.16 -5.46 -1.20
C PHE A 97 22.02 -4.80 -0.40
N LEU A 98 20.79 -5.32 -0.47
CA LEU A 98 19.64 -4.80 0.28
C LEU A 98 19.80 -4.98 1.79
N ALA A 99 20.41 -6.08 2.23
CA ALA A 99 20.71 -6.31 3.65
C ALA A 99 21.68 -5.26 4.22
N LYS A 100 22.68 -4.86 3.42
CA LYS A 100 23.64 -3.81 3.77
C LYS A 100 23.07 -2.40 3.61
N ASN A 101 22.16 -2.21 2.66
CA ASN A 101 21.60 -0.91 2.29
C ASN A 101 20.08 -0.90 2.40
N ARG A 102 19.56 -0.82 3.64
CA ARG A 102 18.11 -0.84 3.93
C ARG A 102 17.31 0.35 3.37
N ASN A 103 17.99 1.33 2.78
CA ASN A 103 17.37 2.53 2.21
C ASN A 103 16.91 2.31 0.76
N TYR A 104 17.36 1.24 0.11
CA TYR A 104 16.91 0.91 -1.25
C TYR A 104 15.66 0.05 -1.19
N VAL A 105 14.78 0.29 -2.15
CA VAL A 105 13.60 -0.52 -2.41
C VAL A 105 13.84 -1.28 -3.70
N GLU A 106 13.58 -2.58 -3.68
CA GLU A 106 13.69 -3.41 -4.87
C GLU A 106 12.47 -3.22 -5.77
N LEU A 107 12.71 -2.90 -7.04
CA LEU A 107 11.71 -2.85 -8.10
C LEU A 107 12.03 -3.98 -9.08
N SER A 108 11.38 -5.12 -8.93
CA SER A 108 11.60 -6.30 -9.76
C SER A 108 10.35 -7.17 -9.84
N ASP A 109 10.34 -8.10 -10.80
CA ASP A 109 9.27 -9.08 -10.94
C ASP A 109 9.07 -9.90 -9.66
N ARG A 110 10.13 -10.32 -8.98
CA ARG A 110 10.01 -11.07 -7.71
C ARG A 110 9.47 -10.22 -6.57
N ALA A 111 9.81 -8.93 -6.50
CA ALA A 111 9.30 -8.03 -5.49
C ALA A 111 7.78 -7.81 -5.68
N LEU A 112 7.34 -7.71 -6.93
CA LEU A 112 5.91 -7.63 -7.27
C LEU A 112 5.16 -8.93 -6.92
N LEU A 113 5.77 -10.09 -7.16
CA LEU A 113 5.20 -11.39 -6.76
C LEU A 113 5.06 -11.54 -5.25
N ASP A 114 6.08 -11.16 -4.49
CA ASP A 114 6.05 -11.15 -3.02
C ASP A 114 4.97 -10.18 -2.51
N TRP A 115 4.88 -8.99 -3.11
CA TRP A 115 3.80 -8.04 -2.81
C TRP A 115 2.41 -8.63 -3.10
N ALA A 116 2.22 -9.29 -4.25
CA ALA A 116 0.95 -9.90 -4.62
C ALA A 116 0.54 -11.02 -3.64
N GLN A 117 1.49 -11.87 -3.26
CA GLN A 117 1.26 -12.93 -2.28
C GLN A 117 0.91 -12.35 -0.90
N LYS A 118 1.65 -11.33 -0.43
CA LYS A 118 1.35 -10.62 0.83
C LYS A 118 -0.01 -9.93 0.79
N SER A 119 -0.42 -9.44 -0.37
CA SER A 119 -1.73 -8.84 -0.62
C SER A 119 -2.87 -9.87 -0.65
N GLY A 120 -2.55 -11.16 -0.56
CA GLY A 120 -3.51 -12.27 -0.50
C GLY A 120 -3.91 -12.82 -1.85
N LEU A 121 -3.18 -12.50 -2.93
CA LEU A 121 -3.38 -13.15 -4.22
C LEU A 121 -2.81 -14.57 -4.17
N ASN A 122 -3.66 -15.54 -4.48
CA ASN A 122 -3.27 -16.93 -4.60
C ASN A 122 -3.16 -17.28 -6.07
N ARG A 123 -2.07 -17.96 -6.45
CA ARG A 123 -1.91 -18.48 -7.81
C ARG A 123 -2.87 -19.63 -8.04
N GLN A 124 -3.86 -19.42 -8.89
CA GLN A 124 -4.77 -20.47 -9.32
C GLN A 124 -4.00 -21.42 -10.27
N GLY A 125 -3.59 -22.58 -9.76
CA GLY A 125 -2.94 -23.63 -10.57
C GLY A 125 -1.43 -23.84 -10.37
N GLY A 126 -0.84 -23.23 -9.34
CA GLY A 126 0.58 -23.46 -8.98
C GLY A 126 1.59 -22.74 -9.88
N TYR A 127 2.88 -23.05 -9.73
CA TYR A 127 3.95 -22.56 -10.61
C TYR A 127 3.94 -23.36 -11.90
N ARG A 128 3.74 -22.73 -13.07
CA ARG A 128 3.95 -23.43 -14.34
C ARG A 128 5.43 -23.40 -14.67
N PRO A 129 5.99 -24.46 -15.27
CA PRO A 129 7.42 -24.55 -15.58
C PRO A 129 7.86 -23.66 -16.76
N ARG A 130 7.17 -22.54 -17.03
CA ARG A 130 7.47 -21.60 -18.13
C ARG A 130 8.31 -20.38 -17.70
N GLY A 131 8.72 -20.31 -16.44
CA GLY A 131 9.58 -19.23 -15.92
C GLY A 131 11.04 -19.64 -15.76
N SER A 132 11.95 -18.66 -15.70
CA SER A 132 13.31 -18.85 -15.18
C SER A 132 13.39 -18.33 -13.74
N VAL A 133 14.47 -18.67 -13.02
CA VAL A 133 14.74 -18.10 -11.70
C VAL A 133 14.79 -16.58 -11.79
N ASP A 134 15.35 -16.06 -12.89
CA ASP A 134 15.50 -14.61 -13.09
C ASP A 134 14.26 -13.90 -13.63
N LYS A 135 13.31 -14.63 -14.20
CA LYS A 135 12.03 -14.11 -14.71
C LYS A 135 10.91 -15.02 -14.24
N PRO A 136 10.51 -14.89 -12.97
CA PRO A 136 9.46 -15.72 -12.41
C PRO A 136 8.12 -15.42 -13.09
N GLU A 137 7.31 -16.46 -13.30
CA GLU A 137 6.00 -16.32 -13.93
C GLU A 137 5.02 -15.55 -13.01
N MET A 138 4.20 -14.70 -13.63
CA MET A 138 3.20 -13.81 -12.98
C MET A 138 1.78 -14.40 -12.96
N GLY A 139 1.64 -15.73 -13.10
CA GLY A 139 0.38 -16.45 -13.30
C GLY A 139 -0.58 -16.43 -12.11
N PHE A 140 -1.20 -15.28 -11.83
CA PHE A 140 -2.20 -15.10 -10.79
C PHE A 140 -3.63 -15.21 -11.33
N GLY A 141 -3.82 -15.35 -12.65
CA GLY A 141 -5.15 -15.34 -13.27
C GLY A 141 -5.72 -13.93 -13.38
N LEU A 142 -4.85 -12.91 -13.30
CA LEU A 142 -5.21 -11.50 -13.44
C LEU A 142 -4.63 -10.99 -14.76
N PRO A 143 -5.44 -10.48 -15.71
CA PRO A 143 -4.96 -10.06 -17.03
C PRO A 143 -3.76 -9.12 -16.96
N LEU A 144 -3.78 -8.12 -16.06
CA LEU A 144 -2.68 -7.17 -15.89
C LEU A 144 -1.36 -7.81 -15.45
N MET A 145 -1.41 -8.91 -14.70
CA MET A 145 -0.21 -9.63 -14.25
C MET A 145 0.21 -10.69 -15.27
N ASP A 146 -0.75 -11.43 -15.80
CA ASP A 146 -0.52 -12.53 -16.74
C ASP A 146 0.01 -12.03 -18.10
N GLU A 147 -0.45 -10.85 -18.55
CA GLU A 147 0.01 -10.18 -19.78
C GLU A 147 1.23 -9.28 -19.55
N ARG A 148 1.71 -9.18 -18.30
CA ARG A 148 2.85 -8.35 -17.85
C ARG A 148 2.69 -6.84 -18.02
N SER A 149 1.49 -6.34 -18.36
CA SER A 149 1.25 -4.89 -18.47
C SER A 149 1.42 -4.14 -17.14
N ILE A 150 1.37 -4.84 -16.00
CA ILE A 150 1.71 -4.29 -14.69
C ILE A 150 3.14 -3.74 -14.61
N GLN A 151 4.06 -4.20 -15.48
CA GLN A 151 5.43 -3.69 -15.57
C GLN A 151 5.49 -2.27 -16.11
N GLU A 152 4.48 -1.82 -16.86
CA GLU A 152 4.40 -0.44 -17.38
C GLU A 152 4.07 0.59 -16.29
N VAL A 153 3.63 0.12 -15.12
CA VAL A 153 3.21 0.94 -13.97
C VAL A 153 4.31 1.03 -12.90
N LEU A 154 5.40 0.27 -13.04
CA LEU A 154 6.60 0.33 -12.18
C LEU A 154 7.52 1.49 -12.58
#